data_AF-A0A8J3XX70-F1
#
_entry.id   AF-A0A8J3XX70-F1
#
_cell.length_a   1.000
_cell.length_b   1.000
_cell.length_c   1.000
_cell.angle_alpha   90.00
_cell.angle_beta   90.00
_cell.angle_gamma   90.00
#
_symmetry.space_group_name_H-M   'P 1'
#
loop_
_entity.id
_entity.type
_entity.pdbx_description
1 polymer ?
#
loop_
_entity_poly.entity_id
_entity_poly.type
_entity_poly.pdbx_seq_one_letter_code
_entity_poly.pdbx_strand_id
1 'polypeptide(L)'
;MSRRIRSAGFVGVDGRRDARGYTSATYGEEFYRMLEGVIIDDAEVFNDQLRKWEDYYNCHRPHGGLGGQTPYERLKHTTTQA
;
A
#
# COMPACT_ATOMS: atom_id res chain seq x y z
N MET A 1 -2.10 15.09 -23.28
CA MET A 1 -2.38 16.31 -22.50
C MET A 1 -3.15 15.91 -21.24
N SER A 2 -2.47 15.52 -20.16
CA SER A 2 -3.13 15.13 -18.90
C SER A 2 -3.45 16.36 -18.07
N ARG A 3 -4.72 16.53 -17.68
CA ARG A 3 -5.15 17.62 -16.80
C ARG A 3 -5.02 17.17 -15.35
N ARG A 4 -4.20 17.91 -14.59
CA ARG A 4 -3.98 17.69 -13.16
C ARG A 4 -5.09 18.38 -12.37
N ILE A 5 -6.12 17.65 -11.96
CA ILE A 5 -7.15 18.16 -11.04
C ILE A 5 -6.71 17.81 -9.62
N ARG A 6 -6.46 18.83 -8.78
CA ARG A 6 -6.23 18.65 -7.34
C ARG A 6 -7.57 18.46 -6.65
N SER A 7 -7.78 17.31 -6.02
CA SER A 7 -8.96 17.05 -5.19
C SER A 7 -8.86 17.86 -3.90
N ALA A 8 -9.98 18.48 -3.51
CA ALA A 8 -10.11 19.17 -2.23
C ALA A 8 -10.36 18.13 -1.12
N GLY A 9 -9.52 18.15 -0.08
CA GLY A 9 -9.79 17.66 1.28
C GLY A 9 -10.39 16.25 1.44
N PHE A 10 -9.54 15.23 1.55
CA PHE A 10 -9.92 13.96 2.16
C PHE A 10 -9.93 14.13 3.69
N VAL A 11 -11.11 14.14 4.30
CA VAL A 11 -11.28 14.07 5.77
C VAL A 11 -10.93 12.65 6.20
N GLY A 12 -9.79 12.51 6.89
CA GLY A 12 -9.30 11.22 7.37
C GLY A 12 -10.27 10.56 8.35
N VAL A 13 -10.51 9.26 8.14
CA VAL A 13 -11.24 8.41 9.07
C VAL A 13 -10.45 8.21 10.37
N ASP A 14 -11.20 8.15 11.46
CA ASP A 14 -10.82 8.22 12.86
C ASP A 14 -9.66 7.28 13.29
N GLY A 15 -8.43 7.81 13.29
CA GLY A 15 -7.62 7.96 14.50
C GLY A 15 -7.10 6.75 15.30
N ARG A 16 -7.48 5.49 15.05
CA ARG A 16 -6.99 4.37 15.88
C ARG A 16 -5.59 3.89 15.43
N ARG A 17 -4.56 4.56 15.97
CA ARG A 17 -3.15 4.13 15.91
C ARG A 17 -2.95 2.93 16.85
N ASP A 18 -2.22 1.91 16.41
CA ASP A 18 -1.79 0.84 17.33
C ASP A 18 -0.79 1.39 18.37
N ALA A 19 -0.45 0.59 19.39
CA ALA A 19 0.48 0.99 20.45
C ALA A 19 1.90 1.36 19.95
N ARG A 20 2.19 1.16 18.66
CA ARG A 20 3.45 1.51 17.99
C ARG A 20 3.28 2.67 17.00
N GLY A 21 2.11 3.29 16.92
CA GLY A 21 1.82 4.43 16.05
C GLY A 21 1.46 4.05 14.61
N TYR A 22 1.35 2.77 14.28
CA TYR A 22 0.98 2.33 12.94
C TYR A 22 -0.53 2.34 12.75
N THR A 23 -0.98 2.90 11.63
CA THR A 23 -2.39 2.77 11.22
C THR A 23 -2.58 1.37 10.64
N SER A 24 -3.56 0.62 11.14
CA SER A 24 -4.16 -0.50 10.40
C SER A 24 -4.94 0.06 9.21
N ALA A 25 -4.26 0.78 8.32
CA ALA A 25 -4.80 1.09 7.02
C ALA A 25 -4.96 -0.25 6.32
N THR A 26 -6.20 -0.58 5.98
CA THR A 26 -6.48 -1.75 5.16
C THR A 26 -5.65 -1.63 3.87
N TYR A 27 -5.17 -2.74 3.32
CA TYR A 27 -4.19 -2.75 2.21
C TYR A 27 -4.50 -1.79 1.05
N GLY A 28 -5.79 -1.54 0.77
CA GLY A 28 -6.22 -0.59 -0.25
C GLY A 28 -6.02 0.88 0.13
N GLU A 29 -6.19 1.25 1.41
CA GLU A 29 -6.04 2.64 1.86
C GLU A 29 -4.59 3.14 1.77
N GLU A 30 -3.61 2.26 1.97
CA GLU A 30 -2.20 2.64 1.82
C GLU A 30 -1.80 2.90 0.36
N PHE A 31 -2.34 2.11 -0.57
CA PHE A 31 -2.18 2.38 -2.01
C PHE A 31 -2.71 3.76 -2.38
N TYR A 32 -3.93 4.11 -1.97
CA TYR A 32 -4.51 5.42 -2.28
C TYR A 32 -3.78 6.58 -1.58
N ARG A 33 -3.17 6.34 -0.41
CA ARG A 33 -2.28 7.33 0.24
C ARG A 33 -1.01 7.59 -0.56
N MET A 34 -0.41 6.57 -1.17
CA MET A 34 0.75 6.72 -2.06
C MET A 34 0.46 7.65 -3.24
N LEU A 35 -0.80 7.67 -3.71
CA LEU A 35 -1.22 8.55 -4.79
C LEU A 35 -1.37 10.02 -4.37
N GLU A 36 -1.22 10.36 -3.08
CA GLU A 36 -1.32 11.73 -2.54
C GLU A 36 -2.59 12.48 -3.00
N GLY A 37 -3.71 11.77 -3.12
CA GLY A 37 -4.98 12.35 -3.58
C GLY A 37 -5.04 12.65 -5.08
N VAL A 38 -4.05 12.21 -5.86
CA VAL A 38 -4.07 12.24 -7.33
C VAL A 38 -5.03 11.17 -7.83
N ILE A 39 -6.05 11.61 -8.58
CA ILE A 39 -6.93 10.72 -9.35
C ILE A 39 -6.25 10.43 -10.68
N ILE A 40 -6.04 9.15 -10.96
CA ILE A 40 -5.45 8.68 -12.21
C ILE A 40 -6.59 8.16 -13.08
N ASP A 41 -6.83 8.85 -14.19
CA ASP A 41 -7.84 8.49 -15.21
C ASP A 41 -7.24 7.68 -16.38
N ASP A 42 -5.93 7.62 -16.46
CA ASP A 42 -5.18 6.83 -17.44
C ASP A 42 -4.88 5.42 -16.89
N ALA A 43 -5.37 4.39 -17.58
CA ALA A 43 -5.23 3.00 -17.16
C ALA A 43 -3.77 2.51 -17.17
N GLU A 44 -2.93 2.99 -18.08
CA GLU A 44 -1.52 2.61 -18.16
C GLU A 44 -0.76 3.18 -16.96
N VAL A 45 -0.97 4.47 -16.67
CA VAL A 45 -0.37 5.12 -15.50
C VAL A 45 -0.86 4.48 -14.19
N PHE A 46 -2.13 4.08 -14.12
CA PHE A 46 -2.66 3.38 -12.95
C PHE A 46 -1.97 2.03 -12.73
N ASN A 47 -1.83 1.23 -13.80
CA ASN A 47 -1.15 -0.07 -13.74
C ASN A 47 0.32 0.06 -13.35
N ASP A 48 1.01 1.13 -13.77
CA ASP A 48 2.38 1.41 -13.34
C ASP A 48 2.50 1.64 -11.84
N GLN A 49 1.57 2.41 -11.26
CA GLN A 49 1.56 2.65 -9.81
C GLN A 49 1.18 1.40 -9.04
N LEU A 50 0.24 0.60 -9.55
CA LEU A 50 -0.14 -0.66 -8.94
C LEU A 50 1.06 -1.62 -8.88
N ARG A 51 1.82 -1.76 -9.97
CA ARG A 51 3.04 -2.61 -9.98
C ARG A 51 4.08 -2.17 -8.95
N LYS A 52 4.32 -0.86 -8.83
CA LYS A 52 5.24 -0.32 -7.81
C LYS A 52 4.75 -0.63 -6.40
N TRP A 53 3.45 -0.49 -6.18
CA TRP A 53 2.84 -0.80 -4.90
C TRP A 53 2.92 -2.28 -4.55
N GLU A 54 2.66 -3.17 -5.51
CA GLU A 54 2.78 -4.62 -5.33
C GLU A 54 4.21 -5.03 -4.97
N ASP A 55 5.23 -4.44 -5.62
CA ASP A 55 6.63 -4.71 -5.29
C ASP A 55 6.98 -4.23 -3.88
N TYR A 56 6.56 -3.01 -3.50
CA TYR A 56 6.75 -2.52 -2.15
C TYR A 56 6.06 -3.42 -1.11
N TYR A 57 4.79 -3.75 -1.32
CA TYR A 57 4.00 -4.53 -0.40
C TYR A 57 4.55 -5.95 -0.22
N ASN A 58 4.89 -6.63 -1.32
CA ASN A 58 5.33 -8.02 -1.28
C ASN A 58 6.78 -8.19 -0.82
N CYS A 59 7.67 -7.27 -1.21
CA CYS A 59 9.11 -7.43 -1.05
C CYS A 59 9.72 -6.56 0.04
N HIS A 60 9.05 -5.48 0.46
CA HIS A 60 9.65 -4.46 1.32
C HIS A 60 8.83 -4.13 2.57
N ARG A 61 7.50 -4.35 2.56
CA ARG A 61 6.63 -3.97 3.68
C ARG A 61 6.65 -5.01 4.81
N PRO A 62 7.17 -4.67 6.00
CA PRO A 62 7.14 -5.57 7.15
C PRO A 62 5.70 -5.72 7.63
N HIS A 63 5.29 -6.96 7.89
CA HIS A 63 3.90 -7.25 8.22
C HIS A 63 3.74 -7.80 9.64
N GLY A 64 2.91 -7.14 10.45
CA GLY A 64 2.72 -7.49 11.87
C GLY A 64 2.20 -8.92 12.06
N GLY A 65 1.24 -9.33 11.22
CA GLY A 65 0.71 -10.71 11.23
C GLY A 65 1.71 -11.76 10.75
N LEU A 66 2.80 -11.35 10.10
CA LEU A 66 3.91 -12.22 9.69
C LEU A 66 5.14 -12.08 10.61
N GLY A 67 4.97 -11.54 11.82
CA GLY A 67 6.09 -11.37 12.76
C GLY A 67 7.15 -10.40 12.25
N GLY A 68 6.77 -9.41 11.44
CA GLY A 68 7.66 -8.41 10.86
C GLY A 68 8.29 -8.81 9.52
N GLN A 69 8.10 -10.04 9.07
CA GLN A 69 8.53 -10.47 7.73
C GLN A 69 7.65 -9.86 6.64
N THR A 70 8.21 -9.76 5.44
CA THR A 70 7.47 -9.47 4.22
C THR A 70 6.72 -10.71 3.73
N PRO A 71 5.65 -10.54 2.93
CA PRO A 71 4.97 -11.67 2.29
C PRO A 71 5.92 -12.58 1.49
N TYR A 72 6.87 -12.01 0.75
CA TYR A 72 7.82 -12.78 -0.06
C TYR A 72 8.78 -13.61 0.80
N GLU A 73 9.26 -13.06 1.92
CA GLU A 73 10.09 -13.83 2.87
C GLU A 73 9.31 -15.00 3.45
N ARG A 74 8.07 -14.77 3.88
CA ARG A 74 7.19 -15.83 4.38
C ARG A 74 6.99 -16.93 3.34
N LEU A 75 6.75 -16.57 2.08
CA LEU A 75 6.60 -17.52 0.98
C LEU A 75 7.85 -18.42 0.84
N LYS A 76 9.04 -17.82 0.82
CA LYS A 76 10.30 -18.57 0.75
C LYS A 76 10.44 -19.59 1.88
N HIS A 77 10.10 -19.19 3.11
CA HIS A 77 10.13 -20.11 4.25
C HIS A 77 9.17 -21.30 4.09
N THR A 78 7.94 -21.06 3.62
CA THR A 78 6.94 -22.13 3.44
C THR A 78 7.31 -23.07 2.29
N THR A 79 7.78 -22.53 1.15
CA THR A 79 8.12 -23.36 -0.03
C THR A 79 9.39 -24.17 0.17
N THR A 80 10.34 -23.71 0.98
CA THR A 80 11.55 -24.51 1.31
C THR A 80 11.29 -25.62 2.32
N GLN A 81 10.17 -25.58 3.07
CA GLN A 81 9.80 -26.63 4.03
C GLN A 81 8.74 -27.62 3.51
N ALA A 82 8.32 -27.50 2.25
CA ALA A 82 7.43 -28.44 1.57
C ALA A 82 8.24 -29.48 0.78
#